data_AF-A0A8H8T2I4-F1
#
_entry.id   AF-A0A8H8T2I4-F1
#
_cell.length_a   1.000
_cell.length_b   1.000
_cell.length_c   1.000
_cell.angle_alpha   90.00
_cell.angle_beta   90.00
_cell.angle_gamma   90.00
#
_symmetry.space_group_name_H-M   'P 1'
#
loop_
_entity.id
_entity.type
_entity.pdbx_description
1 polymer ?
#
loop_
_entity_poly.entity_id
_entity_poly.type
_entity_poly.pdbx_seq_one_letter_code
_entity_poly.pdbx_strand_id
1 'polypeptide(L)'
;MNIDDYRQMRENLSSIIDSLPYLTSTTVQLPLLDTEGGLFGTGDGGVVGVKNFRISAHKDIDGLDNFIAQHLNTQGPLPPLSTNAPYILAVWSEIVAACPVQAIGKTFNLPKEKGRGKDAGTVKVDVVADEGRRWIRVNTIKNSRLMAEIHELDGYDSESSDEESPQNGGIVTPSSENSIIRMAKSLLAAAKYHVVPDTGEIPHITLRLTRLEIDPVNSDEPVDIRIIRTVKELEGMGIDVQLGERPFPSRLVAPTSPPPAPPRPTRRVNLDLSLIIALVSDLTHAPLPTNEVDAYERFKPLTRVWKSGKLFRSTVINASDPPSDDEGDSEVNEGEDVVKDSHEHSRALALQLLSEMRHSLLDEMASYLKSDQPLEFWTTPEAQQRCAKIVQKIGGVGERRRAKALFDPSGEQAFWEGSRFGVAFIPGLVPLRVYPEHVPTVTGLPGSKPIIPHEIFSRRLFRTCRILLSPSHAEAQARLKGTIVPLGYATELGPPGDTPLAPSIDTCTPSPSVLAGSRPNTRLTAHTVRSMLWGVSSRVTTLTANRASVRAVLREMKILAGIGSSDSEEAEGNLENSGLEHGIGGTEREVGDDGVAVLWVVEPRSLAEQMRSDVVNAGEGVNA
;
A
#
# COMPACT_ATOMS: atom_id res chain seq x y z
N MET A 1 -15.53 -10.48 42.11
CA MET A 1 -15.12 -9.11 41.76
C MET A 1 -15.99 -8.14 42.51
N ASN A 2 -15.37 -7.11 43.08
CA ASN A 2 -16.08 -5.95 43.64
C ASN A 2 -16.31 -4.91 42.53
N ILE A 3 -16.94 -3.78 42.86
CA ILE A 3 -17.19 -2.70 41.90
C ILE A 3 -15.91 -2.02 41.43
N ASP A 4 -14.87 -1.99 42.27
CA ASP A 4 -13.59 -1.36 41.97
C ASP A 4 -12.79 -2.14 40.94
N ASP A 5 -12.89 -3.48 40.93
CA ASP A 5 -12.31 -4.34 39.89
C ASP A 5 -12.87 -3.98 38.50
N TYR A 6 -14.18 -3.74 38.41
CA TYR A 6 -14.83 -3.35 37.16
C TYR A 6 -14.45 -1.92 36.74
N ARG A 7 -14.28 -1.00 37.70
CA ARG A 7 -13.78 0.36 37.42
C ARG A 7 -12.36 0.33 36.88
N GLN A 8 -11.47 -0.44 37.50
CA GLN A 8 -10.10 -0.59 37.03
C GLN A 8 -10.05 -1.18 35.62
N MET A 9 -10.89 -2.17 35.33
CA MET A 9 -11.01 -2.76 34.00
C MET A 9 -11.45 -1.74 32.95
N ARG A 10 -12.44 -0.91 33.28
CA ARG A 10 -12.94 0.18 32.44
C ARG A 10 -11.88 1.25 32.18
N GLU A 11 -11.12 1.64 33.21
CA GLU A 11 -9.99 2.57 33.08
C GLU A 11 -8.89 2.01 32.18
N ASN A 12 -8.55 0.72 32.34
CA ASN A 12 -7.56 0.06 31.50
C ASN A 12 -8.01 0.02 30.02
N LEU A 13 -9.28 -0.29 29.73
CA LEU A 13 -9.82 -0.20 28.37
C LEU A 13 -9.78 1.22 27.79
N SER A 14 -10.02 2.23 28.62
CA SER A 14 -9.92 3.64 28.19
C SER A 14 -8.46 3.99 27.85
N SER A 15 -7.52 3.54 28.67
CA SER A 15 -6.08 3.68 28.41
C SER A 15 -5.64 3.02 27.10
N ILE A 16 -6.24 1.88 26.73
CA ILE A 16 -6.02 1.24 25.42
C ILE A 16 -6.44 2.17 24.30
N ILE A 17 -7.67 2.69 24.33
CA ILE A 17 -8.21 3.54 23.26
C ILE A 17 -7.33 4.76 23.05
N ASP A 18 -6.91 5.37 24.15
CA ASP A 18 -6.01 6.52 24.17
C ASP A 18 -4.60 6.18 23.65
N SER A 19 -4.16 4.93 23.80
CA SER A 19 -2.85 4.45 23.37
C SER A 19 -2.81 4.01 21.90
N LEU A 20 -3.95 3.64 21.31
CA LEU A 20 -4.02 3.12 19.94
C LEU A 20 -3.43 4.05 18.86
N PRO A 21 -3.60 5.39 18.91
CA PRO A 21 -2.95 6.30 17.95
C PRO A 21 -1.42 6.21 17.98
N TYR A 22 -0.84 5.82 19.12
CA TYR A 22 0.60 5.72 19.34
C TYR A 22 1.15 4.32 19.07
N LEU A 23 0.29 3.34 18.79
CA LEU A 23 0.73 2.00 18.38
C LEU A 23 1.61 2.06 17.12
N THR A 24 1.37 3.05 16.26
CA THR A 24 2.14 3.34 15.06
C THR A 24 3.13 4.48 15.24
N SER A 25 3.17 5.22 16.36
CA SER A 25 4.25 6.20 16.57
C SER A 25 5.60 5.54 16.85
N THR A 26 5.60 4.21 17.03
CA THR A 26 6.79 3.34 16.97
C THR A 26 6.99 2.71 15.58
N THR A 27 6.13 2.97 14.59
CA THR A 27 6.31 2.46 13.23
C THR A 27 7.38 3.25 12.50
N VAL A 28 8.24 2.48 11.86
CA VAL A 28 9.38 3.00 11.11
C VAL A 28 8.83 3.75 9.90
N GLN A 29 9.26 5.01 9.74
CA GLN A 29 8.98 5.77 8.54
C GLN A 29 9.33 4.92 7.32
N LEU A 30 8.35 4.70 6.44
CA LEU A 30 8.63 4.02 5.18
C LEU A 30 9.75 4.79 4.47
N PRO A 31 10.70 4.12 3.80
CA PRO A 31 11.79 4.78 3.10
C PRO A 31 11.27 5.41 1.80
N LEU A 32 10.34 6.36 1.95
CA LEU A 32 9.55 6.99 0.92
C LEU A 32 9.60 8.49 1.17
N LEU A 33 10.02 9.21 0.15
CA LEU A 33 9.97 10.67 0.13
C LEU A 33 8.73 11.08 -0.66
N ASP A 34 7.71 11.58 0.02
CA ASP A 34 6.46 12.12 -0.55
C ASP A 34 6.33 13.58 -0.11
N THR A 35 6.66 14.51 -1.01
CA THR A 35 6.86 15.93 -0.69
C THR A 35 5.56 16.70 -0.49
N GLU A 36 4.49 16.33 -1.18
CA GLU A 36 3.16 16.96 -1.05
C GLU A 36 2.31 16.34 0.08
N GLY A 37 2.76 15.22 0.65
CA GLY A 37 1.98 14.44 1.61
C GLY A 37 0.75 13.75 1.00
N GLY A 38 0.17 12.80 1.73
CA GLY A 38 -1.10 12.16 1.37
C GLY A 38 -1.01 10.95 0.43
N LEU A 39 0.17 10.44 0.05
CA LEU A 39 0.24 9.11 -0.59
C LEU A 39 -0.23 8.06 0.40
N PHE A 40 0.17 8.31 1.64
CA PHE A 40 -0.21 7.65 2.86
C PHE A 40 -1.08 8.66 3.58
N GLY A 41 -2.40 8.46 3.59
CA GLY A 41 -3.21 9.16 4.58
C GLY A 41 -2.58 8.94 5.96
N THR A 42 -2.77 9.87 6.89
CA THR A 42 -2.25 9.78 8.27
C THR A 42 -2.65 8.48 8.99
N GLY A 43 -3.52 7.64 8.41
CA GLY A 43 -3.91 6.32 8.90
C GLY A 43 -3.43 5.08 8.12
N ASP A 44 -2.75 5.19 6.98
CA ASP A 44 -2.54 4.02 6.09
C ASP A 44 -1.20 3.28 6.28
N GLY A 45 -0.39 3.72 7.25
CA GLY A 45 0.64 2.91 7.91
C GLY A 45 0.10 2.06 9.07
N GLY A 46 -1.24 1.99 9.22
CA GLY A 46 -1.93 1.40 10.35
C GLY A 46 -1.75 -0.12 10.46
N VAL A 47 -1.49 -0.58 11.68
CA VAL A 47 -1.68 -1.99 12.07
C VAL A 47 -3.10 -2.44 11.68
N VAL A 48 -3.21 -3.52 10.91
CA VAL A 48 -4.52 -4.02 10.44
C VAL A 48 -5.35 -4.47 11.63
N GLY A 49 -6.66 -4.22 11.59
CA GLY A 49 -7.58 -4.63 12.65
C GLY A 49 -7.67 -3.67 13.85
N VAL A 50 -6.86 -2.60 13.90
CA VAL A 50 -6.95 -1.56 14.96
C VAL A 50 -8.35 -0.97 15.07
N LYS A 51 -9.03 -0.68 13.95
CA LYS A 51 -10.40 -0.15 13.95
C LYS A 51 -11.37 -1.12 14.65
N ASN A 52 -11.33 -2.40 14.29
CA ASN A 52 -12.20 -3.41 14.88
C ASN A 52 -11.89 -3.64 16.35
N PHE A 53 -10.60 -3.65 16.72
CA PHE A 53 -10.16 -3.74 18.11
C PHE A 53 -10.64 -2.55 18.94
N ARG A 54 -10.54 -1.32 18.40
CA ARG A 54 -11.07 -0.10 19.02
C ARG A 54 -12.57 -0.19 19.26
N ILE A 55 -13.34 -0.64 18.26
CA ILE A 55 -14.79 -0.80 18.38
C ILE A 55 -15.14 -1.83 19.45
N SER A 56 -14.41 -2.95 19.52
CA SER A 56 -14.61 -3.96 20.55
C SER A 56 -14.36 -3.41 21.95
N ALA A 57 -13.28 -2.64 22.14
CA ALA A 57 -12.96 -2.02 23.43
C ALA A 57 -14.03 -1.01 23.87
N HIS A 58 -14.54 -0.18 22.96
CA HIS A 58 -15.63 0.76 23.28
C HIS A 58 -16.90 0.03 23.73
N LYS A 59 -17.29 -1.04 23.03
CA LYS A 59 -18.47 -1.84 23.40
C LYS A 59 -18.39 -2.39 24.81
N ASP A 60 -17.22 -2.88 25.23
CA ASP A 60 -17.03 -3.38 26.59
C ASP A 60 -16.96 -2.24 27.63
N ILE A 61 -16.46 -1.05 27.28
CA ILE A 61 -16.56 0.14 28.14
C ILE A 61 -18.01 0.51 28.38
N ASP A 62 -18.83 0.58 27.32
CA ASP A 62 -20.25 0.91 27.44
C ASP A 62 -20.98 -0.12 28.31
N GLY A 63 -20.64 -1.40 28.16
CA GLY A 63 -21.17 -2.49 29.00
C GLY A 63 -20.78 -2.36 30.47
N LEU A 64 -19.51 -2.01 30.75
CA LEU A 64 -19.00 -1.79 32.10
C LEU A 64 -19.61 -0.53 32.74
N ASP A 65 -19.71 0.57 32.02
CA ASP A 65 -20.30 1.82 32.52
C ASP A 65 -21.78 1.61 32.91
N ASN A 66 -22.54 0.89 32.07
CA ASN A 66 -23.92 0.51 32.39
C ASN A 66 -24.01 -0.40 33.62
N PHE A 67 -23.14 -1.41 33.72
CA PHE A 67 -23.13 -2.34 34.85
C PHE A 67 -22.76 -1.64 36.16
N ILE A 68 -21.73 -0.78 36.13
CA ILE A 68 -21.28 0.00 37.29
C ILE A 68 -22.43 0.91 37.75
N ALA A 69 -23.05 1.66 36.82
CA ALA A 69 -24.16 2.56 37.14
C ALA A 69 -25.34 1.86 37.82
N GLN A 70 -25.69 0.64 37.36
CA GLN A 70 -26.77 -0.16 37.94
C GLN A 70 -26.47 -0.65 39.37
N HIS A 71 -25.20 -0.80 39.73
CA HIS A 71 -24.79 -1.45 40.97
C HIS A 71 -24.02 -0.55 41.95
N LEU A 72 -24.03 0.78 41.74
CA LEU A 72 -23.33 1.76 42.59
C LEU A 72 -23.69 1.64 44.08
N ASN A 73 -24.94 1.27 44.39
CA ASN A 73 -25.46 1.19 45.75
C ASN A 73 -25.62 -0.24 46.26
N THR A 74 -25.19 -1.24 45.49
CA THR A 74 -25.31 -2.65 45.89
C THR A 74 -24.26 -2.98 46.93
N GLN A 75 -24.68 -3.37 48.13
CA GLN A 75 -23.76 -3.91 49.15
C GLN A 75 -23.63 -5.42 48.98
N GLY A 76 -22.40 -5.90 48.79
CA GLY A 76 -22.07 -7.32 48.66
C GLY A 76 -21.44 -7.70 47.32
N PRO A 77 -21.17 -9.01 47.10
CA PRO A 77 -20.60 -9.50 45.84
C PRO A 77 -21.58 -9.27 44.70
N LEU A 78 -21.10 -8.62 43.63
CA LEU A 78 -21.89 -8.31 42.46
C LEU A 78 -22.16 -9.56 41.62
N PRO A 79 -23.29 -9.59 40.88
CA PRO A 79 -23.55 -10.67 39.93
C PRO A 79 -22.44 -10.73 38.85
N PRO A 80 -22.19 -11.91 38.27
CA PRO A 80 -21.20 -12.05 37.21
C PRO A 80 -21.62 -11.24 35.97
N LEU A 81 -20.73 -10.36 35.51
CA LEU A 81 -20.90 -9.63 34.25
C LEU A 81 -20.40 -10.47 33.08
N SER A 82 -21.22 -10.60 32.04
CA SER A 82 -20.77 -11.10 30.74
C SER A 82 -20.01 -10.00 30.00
N THR A 83 -18.68 -10.04 30.05
CA THR A 83 -17.79 -9.07 29.39
C THR A 83 -16.61 -9.79 28.72
N ASN A 84 -16.15 -9.25 27.59
CA ASN A 84 -14.92 -9.70 26.93
C ASN A 84 -13.69 -8.91 27.36
N ALA A 85 -13.85 -7.93 28.25
CA ALA A 85 -12.78 -7.05 28.70
C ALA A 85 -11.51 -7.79 29.18
N PRO A 86 -11.57 -8.89 29.97
CA PRO A 86 -10.35 -9.63 30.32
C PRO A 86 -9.55 -10.14 29.11
N TYR A 87 -10.25 -10.59 28.06
CA TYR A 87 -9.62 -11.00 26.80
C TYR A 87 -9.02 -9.80 26.05
N ILE A 88 -9.74 -8.68 25.96
CA ILE A 88 -9.24 -7.46 25.29
C ILE A 88 -7.99 -6.92 25.97
N LEU A 89 -7.98 -6.89 27.31
CA LEU A 89 -6.82 -6.47 28.11
C LEU A 89 -5.62 -7.40 27.88
N ALA A 90 -5.83 -8.71 27.88
CA ALA A 90 -4.77 -9.67 27.62
C ALA A 90 -4.20 -9.54 26.20
N VAL A 91 -5.05 -9.35 25.19
CA VAL A 91 -4.62 -9.09 23.81
C VAL A 91 -3.81 -7.81 23.72
N TRP A 92 -4.23 -6.74 24.42
CA TRP A 92 -3.47 -5.48 24.45
C TRP A 92 -2.08 -5.63 25.05
N SER A 93 -1.94 -6.37 26.15
CA SER A 93 -0.62 -6.64 26.74
C SER A 93 0.30 -7.38 25.77
N GLU A 94 -0.23 -8.31 24.96
CA GLU A 94 0.54 -8.96 23.90
C GLU A 94 0.83 -8.02 22.72
N ILE A 95 -0.09 -7.12 22.36
CA ILE A 95 0.13 -6.09 21.32
C ILE A 95 1.31 -5.19 21.69
N VAL A 96 1.36 -4.69 22.94
CA VAL A 96 2.44 -3.80 23.38
C VAL A 96 3.77 -4.54 23.53
N ALA A 97 3.75 -5.81 23.95
CA ALA A 97 4.96 -6.63 24.08
C ALA A 97 5.49 -7.12 22.72
N ALA A 98 4.63 -7.23 21.70
CA ALA A 98 5.01 -7.63 20.37
C ALA A 98 5.52 -6.43 19.56
N CYS A 99 6.64 -6.61 18.84
CA CYS A 99 7.18 -5.55 18.00
C CYS A 99 7.90 -6.13 16.78
N PRO A 100 7.71 -5.57 15.57
CA PRO A 100 6.62 -4.67 15.19
C PRO A 100 5.30 -5.44 14.98
N VAL A 101 4.17 -4.87 15.41
CA VAL A 101 2.83 -5.45 15.17
C VAL A 101 2.36 -5.13 13.75
N GLN A 102 1.70 -6.09 13.10
CA GLN A 102 1.24 -5.97 11.71
C GLN A 102 -0.26 -6.10 11.57
N ALA A 103 -0.86 -7.03 12.32
CA ALA A 103 -2.30 -7.20 12.36
C ALA A 103 -2.79 -7.64 13.74
N ILE A 104 -3.99 -7.21 14.08
CA ILE A 104 -4.72 -7.55 15.30
C ILE A 104 -6.00 -8.30 14.89
N GLY A 105 -6.24 -9.46 15.49
CA GLY A 105 -7.47 -10.24 15.31
C GLY A 105 -7.67 -10.78 13.89
N LYS A 106 -6.59 -11.18 13.22
CA LYS A 106 -6.62 -11.65 11.83
C LYS A 106 -7.06 -13.11 11.73
N THR A 107 -7.89 -13.42 10.74
CA THR A 107 -8.35 -14.79 10.45
C THR A 107 -7.60 -15.38 9.25
N PHE A 108 -7.17 -16.62 9.37
CA PHE A 108 -6.46 -17.37 8.34
C PHE A 108 -7.28 -18.58 7.89
N ASN A 109 -7.32 -18.83 6.58
CA ASN A 109 -8.00 -19.98 6.00
C ASN A 109 -7.18 -21.27 6.20
N LEU A 110 -7.85 -22.36 6.53
CA LEU A 110 -7.27 -23.69 6.56
C LEU A 110 -7.23 -24.30 5.14
N PRO A 111 -6.30 -25.22 4.87
CA PRO A 111 -6.29 -25.96 3.60
C PRO A 111 -7.60 -26.72 3.42
N LYS A 112 -8.17 -26.70 2.20
CA LYS A 112 -9.39 -27.44 1.89
C LYS A 112 -9.11 -28.95 1.91
N GLU A 113 -9.84 -29.69 2.74
CA GLU A 113 -9.84 -31.15 2.69
C GLU A 113 -10.67 -31.63 1.49
N LYS A 114 -10.14 -32.57 0.70
CA LYS A 114 -10.88 -33.17 -0.42
C LYS A 114 -12.06 -33.99 0.14
N GLY A 115 -13.29 -33.50 -0.03
CA GLY A 115 -14.52 -34.26 0.25
C GLY A 115 -15.51 -33.64 1.25
N ARG A 116 -15.16 -32.55 1.94
CA ARG A 116 -16.11 -31.75 2.76
C ARG A 116 -16.54 -30.49 2.01
N GLY A 117 -17.79 -30.05 2.24
CA GLY A 117 -18.51 -29.01 1.48
C GLY A 117 -17.85 -27.62 1.41
N LYS A 118 -18.55 -26.68 0.76
CA LYS A 118 -18.06 -25.42 0.15
C LYS A 118 -17.18 -24.48 0.99
N ASP A 119 -17.17 -24.56 2.33
CA ASP A 119 -16.47 -23.60 3.17
C ASP A 119 -15.19 -24.19 3.78
N ALA A 120 -14.05 -23.59 3.44
CA ALA A 120 -12.79 -23.89 4.09
C ALA A 120 -12.85 -23.43 5.55
N GLY A 121 -12.45 -24.28 6.50
CA GLY A 121 -12.36 -23.88 7.90
C GLY A 121 -11.40 -22.70 8.09
N THR A 122 -11.56 -21.94 9.17
CA THR A 122 -10.71 -20.77 9.46
C THR A 122 -10.19 -20.81 10.89
N VAL A 123 -9.08 -20.09 11.13
CA VAL A 123 -8.49 -19.93 12.47
C VAL A 123 -8.12 -18.47 12.70
N LYS A 124 -8.49 -17.94 13.87
CA LYS A 124 -8.16 -16.57 14.29
C LYS A 124 -6.81 -16.53 15.00
N VAL A 125 -6.01 -15.52 14.71
CA VAL A 125 -4.77 -15.14 15.39
C VAL A 125 -4.96 -13.73 15.96
N ASP A 126 -4.68 -13.54 17.24
CA ASP A 126 -4.98 -12.26 17.91
C ASP A 126 -3.93 -11.20 17.63
N VAL A 127 -2.66 -11.58 17.55
CA VAL A 127 -1.57 -10.67 17.19
C VAL A 127 -0.67 -11.34 16.17
N VAL A 128 -0.48 -10.67 15.03
CA VAL A 128 0.50 -11.03 14.01
C VAL A 128 1.62 -10.00 14.09
N ALA A 129 2.83 -10.46 14.41
CA ALA A 129 4.00 -9.61 14.64
C ALA A 129 5.22 -10.16 13.90
N ASP A 130 6.31 -9.39 13.92
CA ASP A 130 7.60 -9.79 13.36
C ASP A 130 7.47 -10.30 11.92
N GLU A 131 6.86 -9.51 11.04
CA GLU A 131 6.73 -9.89 9.62
C GLU A 131 5.84 -11.10 9.36
N GLY A 132 4.96 -11.40 10.29
CA GLY A 132 4.14 -12.60 10.23
C GLY A 132 4.89 -13.86 10.64
N ARG A 133 6.17 -13.75 11.03
CA ARG A 133 6.96 -14.85 11.61
C ARG A 133 6.47 -15.21 13.01
N ARG A 134 5.77 -14.32 13.69
CA ARG A 134 5.22 -14.59 15.02
C ARG A 134 3.71 -14.43 15.05
N TRP A 135 3.02 -15.50 15.43
CA TRP A 135 1.58 -15.53 15.63
C TRP A 135 1.29 -15.76 17.10
N ILE A 136 0.47 -14.88 17.70
CA ILE A 136 0.08 -14.99 19.10
C ILE A 136 -1.42 -15.21 19.15
N ARG A 137 -1.83 -16.30 19.83
CA ARG A 137 -3.22 -16.58 20.17
C ARG A 137 -3.40 -16.46 21.68
N VAL A 138 -4.36 -15.66 22.11
CA VAL A 138 -4.78 -15.50 23.49
C VAL A 138 -6.03 -16.33 23.74
N ASN A 139 -6.01 -17.15 24.80
CA ASN A 139 -7.14 -17.94 25.26
C ASN A 139 -7.30 -17.79 26.78
N THR A 140 -8.54 -17.57 27.23
CA THR A 140 -8.92 -17.29 28.62
C THR A 140 -9.51 -18.52 29.35
N ILE A 141 -9.27 -19.73 28.84
CA ILE A 141 -9.74 -20.98 29.45
C ILE A 141 -9.20 -21.16 30.87
N LYS A 142 -10.07 -21.64 31.77
CA LYS A 142 -9.72 -21.99 33.16
C LYS A 142 -9.50 -23.48 33.32
N ASN A 143 -8.81 -23.87 34.39
CA ASN A 143 -8.68 -25.27 34.81
C ASN A 143 -10.02 -26.00 34.84
N SER A 144 -11.04 -25.45 35.53
CA SER A 144 -12.36 -26.09 35.64
C SER A 144 -13.06 -26.30 34.29
N ARG A 145 -12.90 -25.39 33.34
CA ARG A 145 -13.50 -25.54 32.01
C ARG A 145 -12.79 -26.62 31.20
N LEU A 146 -11.46 -26.64 31.23
CA LEU A 146 -10.67 -27.68 30.56
C LEU A 146 -10.95 -29.06 31.17
N MET A 147 -11.09 -29.14 32.50
CA MET A 147 -11.46 -30.37 33.18
C MET A 147 -12.83 -30.88 32.74
N ALA A 148 -13.83 -30.00 32.60
CA ALA A 148 -15.14 -30.39 32.10
C ALA A 148 -15.04 -30.99 30.68
N GLU A 149 -14.22 -30.41 29.80
CA GLU A 149 -13.98 -30.97 28.46
C GLU A 149 -13.29 -32.33 28.53
N ILE A 150 -12.32 -32.51 29.42
CA ILE A 150 -11.62 -33.80 29.59
C ILE A 150 -12.60 -34.87 30.11
N HIS A 151 -13.44 -34.54 31.10
CA HIS A 151 -14.44 -35.46 31.61
C HIS A 151 -15.50 -35.84 30.58
N GLU A 152 -15.89 -34.89 29.73
CA GLU A 152 -16.79 -35.14 28.61
C GLU A 152 -16.15 -36.13 27.63
N LEU A 153 -14.86 -36.01 27.32
CA LEU A 153 -14.13 -36.96 26.49
C LEU A 153 -14.01 -38.36 27.13
N ASP A 154 -13.69 -38.43 28.42
CA ASP A 154 -13.56 -39.70 29.14
C ASP A 154 -14.90 -40.47 29.22
N GLY A 155 -16.02 -39.74 29.29
CA GLY A 155 -17.37 -40.31 29.26
C GLY A 155 -17.70 -41.01 27.95
N TYR A 156 -17.27 -40.45 26.82
CA TYR A 156 -17.48 -41.05 25.50
C TYR A 156 -16.62 -42.30 25.26
N ASP A 157 -15.42 -42.39 25.84
CA ASP A 157 -14.56 -43.57 25.72
C ASP A 157 -15.10 -44.78 26.53
N SER A 158 -15.92 -44.54 27.55
CA SER A 158 -16.42 -45.60 28.45
C SER A 158 -17.74 -46.26 27.98
N GLU A 159 -18.46 -45.67 27.02
CA GLU A 159 -19.74 -46.18 26.53
C GLU A 159 -19.61 -47.03 25.24
N SER A 160 -18.40 -47.18 24.69
CA SER A 160 -18.12 -47.90 23.43
C SER A 160 -17.75 -49.38 23.63
N SER A 161 -18.36 -50.05 24.59
CA SER A 161 -18.20 -51.50 24.78
C SER A 161 -19.53 -52.15 25.13
N ASP A 162 -20.50 -52.11 24.20
CA ASP A 162 -21.52 -53.15 24.05
C ASP A 162 -22.19 -53.06 22.66
N GLU A 163 -22.73 -54.20 22.24
CA GLU A 163 -22.79 -54.76 20.88
C GLU A 163 -23.69 -54.08 19.81
N GLU A 164 -23.32 -54.35 18.56
CA GLU A 164 -23.98 -54.19 17.25
C GLU A 164 -25.33 -53.45 17.13
N SER A 165 -25.36 -52.39 16.32
CA SER A 165 -26.47 -52.14 15.38
C SER A 165 -26.06 -51.26 14.18
N PRO A 166 -26.41 -51.62 12.93
CA PRO A 166 -26.06 -50.85 11.74
C PRO A 166 -27.23 -49.97 11.31
N GLN A 167 -27.21 -48.67 11.61
CA GLN A 167 -28.10 -47.71 10.94
C GLN A 167 -27.39 -46.41 10.57
N ASN A 168 -27.41 -46.15 9.26
CA ASN A 168 -27.00 -44.92 8.59
C ASN A 168 -27.65 -43.68 9.25
N GLY A 169 -26.82 -42.89 9.92
CA GLY A 169 -27.03 -41.49 10.24
C GLY A 169 -25.66 -40.88 10.47
N GLY A 170 -25.37 -39.71 9.89
CA GLY A 170 -24.06 -39.07 9.98
C GLY A 170 -23.69 -38.67 11.41
N ILE A 171 -23.22 -39.62 12.20
CA ILE A 171 -22.70 -39.40 13.54
C ILE A 171 -21.32 -38.76 13.35
N VAL A 172 -21.23 -37.47 13.69
CA VAL A 172 -19.96 -36.79 13.91
C VAL A 172 -19.29 -37.53 15.07
N THR A 173 -18.29 -38.35 14.75
CA THR A 173 -17.44 -38.98 15.77
C THR A 173 -16.85 -37.87 16.66
N PRO A 174 -17.10 -37.87 17.98
CA PRO A 174 -16.52 -36.88 18.87
C PRO A 174 -14.99 -36.97 18.77
N SER A 175 -14.36 -35.83 18.53
CA SER A 175 -12.91 -35.70 18.49
C SER A 175 -12.35 -36.11 19.85
N SER A 176 -11.41 -37.05 19.92
CA SER A 176 -10.74 -37.50 21.16
C SER A 176 -9.83 -36.42 21.79
N GLU A 177 -10.03 -35.15 21.45
CA GLU A 177 -9.09 -34.05 21.70
C GLU A 177 -9.85 -32.86 22.27
N ASN A 178 -9.30 -32.25 23.32
CA ASN A 178 -9.87 -31.06 23.93
C ASN A 178 -9.75 -29.83 23.02
N SER A 179 -10.48 -28.76 23.36
CA SER A 179 -10.60 -27.57 22.50
C SER A 179 -9.27 -26.86 22.24
N ILE A 180 -8.34 -26.87 23.22
CA ILE A 180 -7.04 -26.19 23.10
C ILE A 180 -6.14 -26.95 22.12
N ILE A 181 -6.07 -28.28 22.21
CA ILE A 181 -5.30 -29.13 21.28
C ILE A 181 -5.82 -28.98 19.86
N ARG A 182 -7.14 -29.00 19.68
CA ARG A 182 -7.76 -28.78 18.36
C ARG A 182 -7.43 -27.41 17.78
N MET A 183 -7.48 -26.36 18.60
CA MET A 183 -7.09 -25.00 18.19
C MET A 183 -5.62 -24.93 17.80
N ALA A 184 -4.74 -25.56 18.57
CA ALA A 184 -3.31 -25.67 18.29
C ALA A 184 -3.03 -26.35 16.93
N LYS A 185 -3.71 -27.46 16.63
CA LYS A 185 -3.61 -28.16 15.33
C LYS A 185 -4.06 -27.26 14.18
N SER A 186 -5.19 -26.57 14.34
CA SER A 186 -5.68 -25.61 13.34
C SER A 186 -4.69 -24.46 13.11
N LEU A 187 -4.10 -23.91 14.19
CA LEU A 187 -3.08 -22.87 14.09
C LEU A 187 -1.85 -23.36 13.33
N LEU A 188 -1.34 -24.56 13.63
CA LEU A 188 -0.19 -25.15 12.94
C LEU A 188 -0.49 -25.49 11.48
N ALA A 189 -1.69 -25.99 11.18
CA ALA A 189 -2.13 -26.26 9.81
C ALA A 189 -2.21 -24.97 9.00
N ALA A 190 -2.78 -23.90 9.58
CA ALA A 190 -2.82 -22.59 8.96
C ALA A 190 -1.42 -21.99 8.79
N ALA A 191 -0.53 -22.09 9.78
CA ALA A 191 0.83 -21.57 9.69
C ALA A 191 1.66 -22.26 8.58
N LYS A 192 1.46 -23.58 8.40
CA LYS A 192 2.08 -24.32 7.28
C LYS A 192 1.53 -23.91 5.92
N TYR A 193 0.26 -23.52 5.85
CA TYR A 193 -0.39 -23.08 4.61
C TYR A 193 -0.10 -21.61 4.28
N HIS A 194 0.03 -20.76 5.30
CA HIS A 194 0.34 -19.33 5.22
C HIS A 194 1.75 -19.05 5.72
N VAL A 195 2.74 -19.63 5.05
CA VAL A 195 4.16 -19.36 5.33
C VAL A 195 4.50 -17.89 5.17
N VAL A 196 5.50 -17.43 5.92
CA VAL A 196 6.01 -16.07 5.86
C VAL A 196 6.46 -15.78 4.43
N PRO A 197 5.89 -14.74 3.79
CA PRO A 197 6.32 -14.29 2.49
C PRO A 197 7.85 -14.11 2.43
N ASP A 198 8.46 -14.42 1.29
CA ASP A 198 9.90 -14.23 0.98
C ASP A 198 10.84 -15.28 1.58
N THR A 199 10.53 -15.81 2.76
CA THR A 199 11.40 -16.79 3.43
C THR A 199 10.88 -18.21 3.36
N GLY A 200 9.57 -18.39 3.13
CA GLY A 200 8.93 -19.72 3.23
C GLY A 200 8.98 -20.29 4.65
N GLU A 201 9.39 -19.49 5.63
CA GLU A 201 9.44 -19.88 7.03
C GLU A 201 8.01 -20.07 7.55
N ILE A 202 7.81 -21.11 8.34
CA ILE A 202 6.55 -21.33 9.03
C ILE A 202 6.52 -20.38 10.24
N PRO A 203 5.45 -19.59 10.44
CA PRO A 203 5.31 -18.74 11.61
C PRO A 203 5.46 -19.51 12.92
N HIS A 204 6.22 -18.96 13.84
CA HIS A 204 6.29 -19.42 15.22
C HIS A 204 5.01 -19.02 15.97
N ILE A 205 4.41 -20.00 16.65
CA ILE A 205 3.10 -19.85 17.28
C ILE A 205 3.28 -19.81 18.79
N THR A 206 2.86 -18.70 19.38
CA THR A 206 2.74 -18.53 20.83
C THR A 206 1.27 -18.66 21.22
N LEU A 207 0.99 -19.53 22.18
CA LEU A 207 -0.34 -19.69 22.78
C LEU A 207 -0.31 -19.19 24.22
N ARG A 208 -0.94 -18.02 24.44
CA ARG A 208 -1.10 -17.39 25.74
C ARG A 208 -2.36 -17.93 26.42
N LEU A 209 -2.20 -18.68 27.51
CA LEU A 209 -3.29 -19.24 28.32
C LEU A 209 -3.40 -18.45 29.62
N THR A 210 -4.24 -17.42 29.63
CA THR A 210 -4.19 -16.39 30.69
C THR A 210 -4.70 -16.85 32.05
N ARG A 211 -5.58 -17.86 32.07
CA ARG A 211 -6.27 -18.34 33.28
C ARG A 211 -6.07 -19.83 33.55
N LEU A 212 -5.11 -20.44 32.86
CA LEU A 212 -4.72 -21.82 33.08
C LEU A 212 -3.54 -21.85 34.05
N GLU A 213 -3.68 -22.59 35.13
CA GLU A 213 -2.70 -22.70 36.21
C GLU A 213 -2.16 -24.12 36.29
N ILE A 214 -0.84 -24.27 36.34
CA ILE A 214 -0.17 -25.57 36.53
C ILE A 214 0.72 -25.61 37.78
N ASP A 215 0.94 -24.46 38.41
CA ASP A 215 1.84 -24.34 39.55
C ASP A 215 1.03 -24.56 40.85
N PRO A 216 1.37 -25.58 41.66
CA PRO A 216 0.70 -25.83 42.94
C PRO A 216 0.87 -24.69 43.96
N VAL A 217 1.78 -23.74 43.73
CA VAL A 217 1.98 -22.59 44.64
C VAL A 217 0.86 -21.55 44.53
N ASN A 218 0.18 -21.47 43.39
CA ASN A 218 -0.82 -20.43 43.11
C ASN A 218 -2.27 -20.91 43.29
N SER A 219 -2.50 -22.17 43.67
CA SER A 219 -3.83 -22.77 43.76
C SER A 219 -4.03 -23.46 45.11
N ASP A 220 -5.18 -23.23 45.75
CA ASP A 220 -5.59 -23.92 46.99
C ASP A 220 -5.95 -25.40 46.75
N GLU A 221 -6.11 -25.81 45.49
CA GLU A 221 -6.45 -27.18 45.07
C GLU A 221 -5.32 -27.84 44.26
N PRO A 222 -5.10 -29.16 44.40
CA PRO A 222 -4.11 -29.87 43.61
C PRO A 222 -4.49 -29.85 42.12
N VAL A 223 -3.58 -29.34 41.28
CA VAL A 223 -3.78 -29.31 39.83
C VAL A 223 -3.84 -30.74 39.27
N ASP A 224 -4.89 -31.04 38.50
CA ASP A 224 -5.04 -32.34 37.83
C ASP A 224 -3.93 -32.58 36.81
N ILE A 225 -3.30 -33.77 36.90
CA ILE A 225 -2.19 -34.19 36.03
C ILE A 225 -2.54 -34.16 34.53
N ARG A 226 -3.83 -34.26 34.17
CA ARG A 226 -4.31 -34.22 32.77
C ARG A 226 -4.21 -32.81 32.18
N ILE A 227 -4.31 -31.76 32.99
CA ILE A 227 -4.05 -30.37 32.55
C ILE A 227 -2.57 -30.22 32.21
N ILE A 228 -1.69 -30.69 33.10
CA ILE A 228 -0.23 -30.65 32.89
C ILE A 228 0.14 -31.43 31.62
N ARG A 229 -0.48 -32.61 31.41
CA ARG A 229 -0.30 -33.40 30.19
C ARG A 229 -0.71 -32.63 28.94
N THR A 230 -1.84 -31.93 28.97
CA THR A 230 -2.31 -31.11 27.84
C THR A 230 -1.31 -30.00 27.49
N VAL A 231 -0.74 -29.32 28.49
CA VAL A 231 0.31 -28.31 28.28
C VAL A 231 1.56 -28.91 27.65
N LYS A 232 2.03 -30.05 28.17
CA LYS A 232 3.19 -30.76 27.60
C LYS A 232 2.95 -31.25 26.18
N GLU A 233 1.72 -31.66 25.85
CA GLU A 233 1.36 -32.06 24.50
C GLU A 233 1.45 -30.86 23.53
N LEU A 234 0.94 -29.69 23.91
CA LEU A 234 1.08 -28.46 23.13
C LEU A 234 2.54 -28.08 22.89
N GLU A 235 3.36 -28.13 23.93
CA GLU A 235 4.81 -27.88 23.83
C GLU A 235 5.49 -28.91 22.91
N GLY A 236 5.10 -30.19 23.03
CA GLY A 236 5.58 -31.28 22.18
C GLY A 236 5.22 -31.12 20.70
N MET A 237 4.16 -30.38 20.38
CA MET A 237 3.80 -30.00 19.01
C MET A 237 4.65 -28.85 18.45
N GLY A 238 5.49 -28.21 19.27
CA GLY A 238 6.31 -27.06 18.89
C GLY A 238 5.63 -25.70 19.09
N ILE A 239 4.57 -25.64 19.92
CA ILE A 239 3.91 -24.38 20.31
C ILE A 239 4.61 -23.81 21.54
N ASP A 240 4.89 -22.51 21.51
CA ASP A 240 5.35 -21.77 22.68
C ASP A 240 4.17 -21.46 23.60
N VAL A 241 4.00 -22.24 24.67
CA VAL A 241 2.90 -22.07 25.62
C VAL A 241 3.33 -21.10 26.73
N GLN A 242 2.58 -20.01 26.89
CA GLN A 242 2.83 -19.04 27.94
C GLN A 242 1.62 -18.92 28.85
N LEU A 243 1.80 -19.23 30.14
CA LEU A 243 0.72 -19.23 31.14
C LEU A 243 0.59 -17.88 31.82
N GLY A 244 -0.59 -17.62 32.39
CA GLY A 244 -0.88 -16.42 33.16
C GLY A 244 -1.01 -15.14 32.32
N GLU A 245 -1.39 -14.05 32.98
CA GLU A 245 -1.50 -12.73 32.37
C GLU A 245 -0.17 -11.98 32.41
N ARG A 246 0.11 -11.20 31.35
CA ARG A 246 1.18 -10.20 31.41
C ARG A 246 0.73 -9.02 32.28
N PRO A 247 1.65 -8.37 33.01
CA PRO A 247 1.36 -7.09 33.65
C PRO A 247 0.75 -6.10 32.65
N PHE A 248 -0.31 -5.40 33.05
CA PHE A 248 -0.95 -4.43 32.17
C PHE A 248 0.05 -3.30 31.85
N PRO A 249 0.30 -3.01 30.56
CA PRO A 249 1.32 -2.04 30.18
C PRO A 249 0.91 -0.62 30.54
N SER A 250 1.90 0.24 30.77
CA SER A 250 1.67 1.68 30.90
C SER A 250 1.08 2.26 29.62
N ARG A 251 0.29 3.34 29.75
CA ARG A 251 -0.29 4.08 28.63
C ARG A 251 0.81 4.49 27.65
N LEU A 252 0.60 4.21 26.36
CA LEU A 252 1.49 4.71 25.32
C LEU A 252 1.29 6.22 25.19
N VAL A 253 2.39 6.96 25.11
CA VAL A 253 2.40 8.41 24.95
C VAL A 253 3.05 8.79 23.63
N ALA A 254 2.71 9.97 23.12
CA ALA A 254 3.37 10.52 21.96
C ALA A 254 4.90 10.52 22.16
N PRO A 255 5.69 10.17 21.12
CA PRO A 255 7.14 10.28 21.19
C PRO A 255 7.52 11.70 21.60
N THR A 256 8.31 11.84 22.66
CA THR A 256 8.84 13.14 23.11
C THR A 256 10.05 13.59 22.28
N SER A 257 10.58 12.71 21.43
CA SER A 257 11.63 13.04 20.48
C SER A 257 11.06 13.84 19.30
N PRO A 258 11.82 14.80 18.75
CA PRO A 258 11.46 15.44 17.49
C PRO A 258 11.23 14.37 16.40
N PRO A 259 10.33 14.62 15.44
CA PRO A 259 10.09 13.68 14.35
C PRO A 259 11.42 13.35 13.65
N PRO A 260 11.67 12.07 13.31
CA PRO A 260 12.86 11.70 12.57
C PRO A 260 12.95 12.55 11.29
N ALA A 261 14.17 12.94 10.93
CA ALA A 261 14.41 13.66 9.70
C ALA A 261 13.86 12.85 8.50
N PRO A 262 13.26 13.50 7.49
CA PRO A 262 12.75 12.79 6.33
C PRO A 262 13.89 12.02 5.63
N PRO A 263 13.59 10.86 5.03
CA PRO A 263 14.61 10.05 4.39
C PRO A 263 15.23 10.80 3.22
N ARG A 264 16.55 10.69 3.05
CA ARG A 264 17.28 11.38 1.99
C ARG A 264 17.44 10.50 0.75
N PRO A 265 17.34 11.06 -0.47
CA PRO A 265 17.67 10.32 -1.69
C PRO A 265 19.13 9.88 -1.72
N THR A 266 19.42 8.80 -2.44
CA THR A 266 20.79 8.40 -2.77
C THR A 266 21.41 9.36 -3.78
N ARG A 267 22.74 9.43 -3.80
CA ARG A 267 23.51 10.26 -4.76
C ARG A 267 23.36 9.81 -6.21
N ARG A 268 23.13 8.50 -6.38
CA ARG A 268 22.71 7.93 -7.66
C ARG A 268 21.20 7.87 -7.66
N VAL A 269 20.52 8.52 -8.60
CA VAL A 269 19.05 8.54 -8.67
C VAL A 269 18.59 7.85 -9.95
N ASN A 270 17.63 6.95 -9.82
CA ASN A 270 16.98 6.29 -10.96
C ASN A 270 15.70 7.03 -11.34
N LEU A 271 15.59 7.47 -12.59
CA LEU A 271 14.48 8.25 -13.11
C LEU A 271 13.52 7.35 -13.89
N ASP A 272 12.25 7.37 -13.49
CA ASP A 272 11.17 6.75 -14.25
C ASP A 272 10.77 7.60 -15.47
N LEU A 273 10.09 6.99 -16.45
CA LEU A 273 9.62 7.67 -17.67
C LEU A 273 8.86 8.96 -17.37
N SER A 274 7.96 8.93 -16.38
CA SER A 274 7.17 10.09 -15.96
C SER A 274 8.04 11.29 -15.58
N LEU A 275 9.18 11.03 -14.93
CA LEU A 275 10.11 12.08 -14.56
C LEU A 275 10.96 12.56 -15.75
N ILE A 276 11.36 11.68 -16.66
CA ILE A 276 12.08 12.10 -17.87
C ILE A 276 11.22 13.06 -18.69
N ILE A 277 9.93 12.77 -18.83
CA ILE A 277 8.96 13.66 -19.48
C ILE A 277 8.85 15.00 -18.73
N ALA A 278 8.75 14.94 -17.40
CA ALA A 278 8.71 16.12 -16.53
C ALA A 278 9.94 17.02 -16.72
N LEU A 279 11.12 16.42 -16.80
CA LEU A 279 12.41 17.12 -16.92
C LEU A 279 12.64 17.76 -18.29
N VAL A 280 11.98 17.30 -19.36
CA VAL A 280 12.12 17.91 -20.70
C VAL A 280 10.97 18.85 -21.03
N SER A 281 9.87 18.77 -20.28
CA SER A 281 8.64 19.54 -20.47
C SER A 281 8.87 21.03 -20.42
N ASP A 282 8.16 21.76 -21.29
CA ASP A 282 8.17 23.22 -21.26
C ASP A 282 7.66 23.81 -19.93
N LEU A 283 6.78 23.11 -19.20
CA LEU A 283 6.32 23.57 -17.88
C LEU A 283 7.49 23.73 -16.89
N THR A 284 8.49 22.86 -16.99
CA THR A 284 9.68 22.90 -16.14
C THR A 284 10.67 23.97 -16.56
N HIS A 285 10.73 24.36 -17.84
CA HIS A 285 11.77 25.26 -18.34
C HIS A 285 11.29 26.68 -18.69
N ALA A 286 10.03 26.86 -19.09
CA ALA A 286 9.50 28.14 -19.53
C ALA A 286 9.46 29.15 -18.39
N PRO A 287 9.57 30.46 -18.68
CA PRO A 287 9.37 31.52 -17.70
C PRO A 287 8.02 31.37 -17.00
N LEU A 288 8.02 31.52 -15.67
CA LEU A 288 6.79 31.43 -14.89
C LEU A 288 5.85 32.60 -15.21
N PRO A 289 4.53 32.37 -15.22
CA PRO A 289 3.54 33.44 -15.26
C PRO A 289 3.69 34.41 -14.08
N THR A 290 3.22 35.65 -14.24
CA THR A 290 3.30 36.63 -13.14
C THR A 290 2.20 36.45 -12.09
N ASN A 291 1.09 35.83 -12.49
CA ASN A 291 -0.09 35.65 -11.66
C ASN A 291 -0.91 34.43 -12.15
N GLU A 292 -1.93 34.05 -11.38
CA GLU A 292 -2.75 32.86 -11.71
C GLU A 292 -3.53 33.02 -13.02
N VAL A 293 -3.98 34.24 -13.35
CA VAL A 293 -4.73 34.51 -14.58
C VAL A 293 -3.85 34.22 -15.80
N ASP A 294 -2.61 34.73 -15.80
CA ASP A 294 -1.64 34.48 -16.87
C ASP A 294 -1.36 32.97 -17.05
N ALA A 295 -1.37 32.19 -15.96
CA ALA A 295 -1.17 30.75 -16.02
C ALA A 295 -2.32 30.03 -16.76
N TYR A 296 -3.57 30.42 -16.49
CA TYR A 296 -4.74 29.91 -17.21
C TYR A 296 -4.80 30.40 -18.66
N GLU A 297 -4.44 31.66 -18.93
CA GLU A 297 -4.36 32.22 -20.29
C GLU A 297 -3.39 31.44 -21.19
N ARG A 298 -2.28 30.95 -20.62
CA ARG A 298 -1.25 30.20 -21.36
C ARG A 298 -1.77 28.89 -21.94
N PHE A 299 -2.76 28.25 -21.32
CA PHE A 299 -3.30 26.96 -21.77
C PHE A 299 -4.78 27.01 -22.11
N LYS A 300 -5.31 28.18 -22.48
CA LYS A 300 -6.72 28.31 -22.85
C LYS A 300 -7.11 27.34 -23.98
N PRO A 301 -8.18 26.53 -23.80
CA PRO A 301 -8.68 25.67 -24.86
C PRO A 301 -9.22 26.50 -26.03
N LEU A 302 -8.91 26.07 -27.25
CA LEU A 302 -9.34 26.72 -28.49
C LEU A 302 -10.84 26.51 -28.70
N THR A 303 -11.67 27.39 -28.16
CA THR A 303 -13.14 27.33 -28.29
C THR A 303 -13.67 28.03 -29.55
N ARG A 304 -12.82 28.37 -30.53
CA ARG A 304 -13.26 29.13 -31.71
C ARG A 304 -12.96 28.45 -33.04
N VAL A 305 -13.82 27.53 -33.49
CA VAL A 305 -14.31 27.46 -34.89
C VAL A 305 -15.62 26.64 -34.95
N TRP A 306 -16.78 27.22 -34.61
CA TRP A 306 -18.09 26.60 -34.93
C TRP A 306 -18.98 27.51 -35.79
N LYS A 307 -18.50 28.68 -36.20
CA LYS A 307 -19.28 29.63 -37.02
C LYS A 307 -18.88 29.68 -38.50
N SER A 308 -18.02 28.79 -38.97
CA SER A 308 -17.78 28.63 -40.40
C SER A 308 -17.76 27.14 -40.72
N GLY A 309 -18.83 26.65 -41.33
CA GLY A 309 -19.03 25.26 -41.71
C GLY A 309 -18.07 24.81 -42.83
N LYS A 310 -16.77 24.78 -42.55
CA LYS A 310 -15.74 24.15 -43.39
C LYS A 310 -14.67 23.51 -42.50
N LEU A 311 -14.84 22.20 -42.31
CA LEU A 311 -13.80 21.18 -42.37
C LEU A 311 -12.51 21.43 -41.55
N PHE A 312 -12.50 21.00 -40.28
CA PHE A 312 -11.27 20.46 -39.66
C PHE A 312 -11.32 18.94 -39.77
N ARG A 313 -11.10 18.44 -41.00
CA ARG A 313 -10.74 17.04 -41.22
C ARG A 313 -9.29 16.91 -40.78
N SER A 314 -9.02 15.93 -39.94
CA SER A 314 -7.67 15.57 -39.51
C SER A 314 -6.69 15.59 -40.69
N THR A 315 -5.66 16.42 -40.59
CA THR A 315 -4.51 16.32 -41.48
C THR A 315 -3.70 15.12 -41.05
N VAL A 316 -3.96 13.98 -41.69
CA VAL A 316 -3.04 12.96 -42.21
C VAL A 316 -3.84 11.66 -42.31
N ILE A 317 -4.34 11.35 -43.51
CA ILE A 317 -4.40 10.02 -44.17
C ILE A 317 -5.02 10.29 -45.55
N ASN A 318 -4.26 10.01 -46.61
CA ASN A 318 -4.73 10.06 -47.98
C ASN A 318 -5.76 8.95 -48.23
N ALA A 319 -6.88 9.27 -48.89
CA ALA A 319 -7.62 8.31 -49.70
C ALA A 319 -8.51 9.04 -50.71
N SER A 320 -8.14 8.87 -51.98
CA SER A 320 -9.04 8.96 -53.13
C SER A 320 -10.00 7.78 -53.12
N ASP A 321 -11.30 8.04 -53.06
CA ASP A 321 -12.38 7.25 -53.68
C ASP A 321 -13.73 8.00 -53.56
N PRO A 322 -14.69 7.81 -54.50
CA PRO A 322 -15.92 8.60 -54.61
C PRO A 322 -17.05 8.08 -53.69
N PRO A 323 -18.05 8.92 -53.36
CA PRO A 323 -19.07 8.60 -52.38
C PRO A 323 -20.17 7.71 -52.98
N SER A 324 -20.57 6.68 -52.24
CA SER A 324 -21.84 5.99 -52.40
C SER A 324 -22.76 6.40 -51.25
N ASP A 325 -23.92 6.97 -51.60
CA ASP A 325 -24.97 7.37 -50.68
C ASP A 325 -25.63 6.14 -50.04
N ASP A 326 -25.62 6.07 -48.71
CA ASP A 326 -26.61 5.27 -47.95
C ASP A 326 -26.90 5.97 -46.62
N GLU A 327 -28.16 6.38 -46.45
CA GLU A 327 -28.69 7.07 -45.28
C GLU A 327 -28.90 6.09 -44.12
N GLY A 328 -28.30 6.38 -42.97
CA GLY A 328 -28.54 5.68 -41.72
C GLY A 328 -28.25 6.59 -40.54
N ASP A 329 -29.30 7.21 -39.99
CA ASP A 329 -29.24 8.03 -38.78
C ASP A 329 -28.69 7.23 -37.60
N SER A 330 -27.49 7.59 -37.17
CA SER A 330 -26.93 7.31 -35.85
C SER A 330 -25.94 8.43 -35.54
N GLU A 331 -26.48 9.58 -35.11
CA GLU A 331 -25.68 10.68 -34.57
C GLU A 331 -25.03 10.21 -33.25
N VAL A 332 -23.79 9.72 -33.37
CA VAL A 332 -22.94 9.40 -32.23
C VAL A 332 -22.43 10.71 -31.64
N ASN A 333 -22.64 10.89 -30.33
CA ASN A 333 -22.34 12.10 -29.56
C ASN A 333 -20.82 12.32 -29.34
N GLU A 334 -19.98 12.03 -30.33
CA GLU A 334 -18.50 12.07 -30.23
C GLU A 334 -17.94 13.50 -30.14
N GLY A 335 -18.68 14.51 -30.62
CA GLY A 335 -18.23 15.91 -30.63
C GLY A 335 -18.23 16.59 -29.26
N GLU A 336 -19.16 16.25 -28.37
CA GLU A 336 -19.23 16.83 -27.02
C GLU A 336 -18.13 16.28 -26.09
N ASP A 337 -17.83 14.98 -26.19
CA ASP A 337 -16.81 14.32 -25.37
C ASP A 337 -15.40 14.84 -25.68
N VAL A 338 -15.06 15.07 -26.96
CA VAL A 338 -13.74 15.59 -27.37
C VAL A 338 -13.49 17.03 -26.87
N VAL A 339 -14.52 17.88 -26.86
CA VAL A 339 -14.41 19.27 -26.37
C VAL A 339 -14.22 19.29 -24.85
N LYS A 340 -14.90 18.39 -24.13
CA LYS A 340 -14.76 18.24 -22.68
C LYS A 340 -13.36 17.77 -22.30
N ASP A 341 -12.83 16.75 -22.98
CA ASP A 341 -11.47 16.23 -22.76
C ASP A 341 -10.39 17.29 -23.01
N SER A 342 -10.54 18.11 -24.06
CA SER A 342 -9.60 19.22 -24.33
C SER A 342 -9.63 20.28 -23.23
N HIS A 343 -10.81 20.62 -22.70
CA HIS A 343 -10.97 21.60 -21.63
C HIS A 343 -10.36 21.09 -20.31
N GLU A 344 -10.54 19.81 -20.00
CA GLU A 344 -9.96 19.15 -18.83
C GLU A 344 -8.43 19.11 -18.91
N HIS A 345 -7.88 18.76 -20.09
CA HIS A 345 -6.43 18.72 -20.29
C HIS A 345 -5.77 20.11 -20.20
N SER A 346 -6.37 21.13 -20.82
CA SER A 346 -5.94 22.53 -20.69
C SER A 346 -5.94 23.02 -19.24
N ARG A 347 -7.00 22.73 -18.49
CA ARG A 347 -7.11 23.08 -17.07
C ARG A 347 -6.04 22.40 -16.24
N ALA A 348 -5.76 21.13 -16.52
CA ALA A 348 -4.72 20.37 -15.82
C ALA A 348 -3.32 20.97 -16.00
N LEU A 349 -2.96 21.37 -17.22
CA LEU A 349 -1.67 22.03 -17.49
C LEU A 349 -1.55 23.37 -16.77
N ALA A 350 -2.64 24.14 -16.69
CA ALA A 350 -2.68 25.38 -15.93
C ALA A 350 -2.49 25.13 -14.43
N LEU A 351 -3.18 24.14 -13.86
CA LEU A 351 -3.00 23.74 -12.45
C LEU A 351 -1.57 23.27 -12.17
N GLN A 352 -0.97 22.52 -13.10
CA GLN A 352 0.41 22.08 -12.99
C GLN A 352 1.40 23.26 -13.05
N LEU A 353 1.12 24.28 -13.86
CA LEU A 353 1.91 25.51 -13.90
C LEU A 353 1.77 26.34 -12.62
N LEU A 354 0.58 26.37 -12.02
CA LEU A 354 0.37 27.00 -10.71
C LEU A 354 1.15 26.28 -9.61
N SER A 355 1.21 24.95 -9.66
CA SER A 355 2.06 24.17 -8.75
C SER A 355 3.53 24.55 -8.93
N GLU A 356 4.01 24.65 -10.18
CA GLU A 356 5.38 25.07 -10.48
C GLU A 356 5.71 26.48 -9.97
N MET A 357 4.75 27.39 -9.97
CA MET A 357 4.92 28.74 -9.40
C MET A 357 5.10 28.73 -7.87
N ARG A 358 4.56 27.71 -7.19
CA ARG A 358 4.65 27.56 -5.73
C ARG A 358 5.88 26.78 -5.32
N HIS A 359 6.10 25.63 -5.97
CA HIS A 359 7.21 24.73 -5.70
C HIS A 359 7.69 24.08 -6.99
N SER A 360 8.91 24.43 -7.41
CA SER A 360 9.41 23.94 -8.69
C SER A 360 10.09 22.58 -8.57
N LEU A 361 9.90 21.69 -9.56
CA LEU A 361 10.49 20.35 -9.55
C LEU A 361 12.02 20.39 -9.41
N LEU A 362 12.67 21.31 -10.12
CA LEU A 362 14.13 21.41 -10.08
C LEU A 362 14.62 22.03 -8.77
N ASP A 363 13.87 22.98 -8.20
CA ASP A 363 14.20 23.53 -6.87
C ASP A 363 14.03 22.47 -5.77
N GLU A 364 12.97 21.65 -5.87
CA GLU A 364 12.75 20.49 -5.00
C GLU A 364 13.93 19.53 -5.11
N MET A 365 14.31 19.15 -6.34
CA MET A 365 15.45 18.27 -6.58
C MET A 365 16.75 18.83 -5.97
N ALA A 366 17.04 20.11 -6.20
CA ALA A 366 18.21 20.79 -5.67
C ALA A 366 18.21 20.82 -4.13
N SER A 367 17.04 20.95 -3.50
CA SER A 367 16.92 21.01 -2.05
C SER A 367 17.32 19.69 -1.36
N TYR A 368 16.96 18.55 -1.96
CA TYR A 368 17.25 17.22 -1.42
C TYR A 368 18.59 16.64 -1.86
N LEU A 369 19.12 17.08 -3.00
CA LEU A 369 20.36 16.53 -3.60
C LEU A 369 21.62 17.35 -3.29
N LYS A 370 21.60 18.22 -2.27
CA LYS A 370 22.78 18.98 -1.83
C LYS A 370 23.91 18.01 -1.45
N SER A 371 25.00 18.03 -2.22
CA SER A 371 26.08 17.07 -2.07
C SER A 371 27.41 17.61 -2.58
N ASP A 372 28.49 17.39 -1.81
CA ASP A 372 29.85 17.78 -2.22
C ASP A 372 30.51 16.78 -3.19
N GLN A 373 29.89 15.62 -3.43
CA GLN A 373 30.36 14.64 -4.43
C GLN A 373 29.42 14.59 -5.62
N PRO A 374 29.90 14.16 -6.79
CA PRO A 374 29.11 14.14 -8.02
C PRO A 374 27.84 13.28 -7.89
N LEU A 375 26.73 13.83 -8.35
CA LEU A 375 25.47 13.12 -8.53
C LEU A 375 25.49 12.33 -9.84
N GLU A 376 24.78 11.20 -9.86
CA GLU A 376 24.60 10.39 -11.07
C GLU A 376 23.13 10.08 -11.30
N PHE A 377 22.64 10.33 -12.50
CA PHE A 377 21.27 10.00 -12.88
C PHE A 377 21.25 8.85 -13.86
N TRP A 378 20.32 7.92 -13.63
CA TRP A 378 20.16 6.70 -14.43
C TRP A 378 18.71 6.52 -14.84
N THR A 379 18.46 5.79 -15.92
CA THR A 379 17.12 5.37 -16.32
C THR A 379 17.15 4.03 -17.05
N THR A 380 15.98 3.44 -17.26
CA THR A 380 15.83 2.17 -17.98
C THR A 380 15.85 2.39 -19.50
N PRO A 381 16.34 1.41 -20.29
CA PRO A 381 16.27 1.48 -21.76
C PRO A 381 14.85 1.70 -22.29
N GLU A 382 13.86 1.09 -21.65
CA GLU A 382 12.46 1.26 -22.03
C GLU A 382 11.99 2.71 -21.83
N ALA A 383 12.33 3.33 -20.70
CA ALA A 383 11.96 4.71 -20.42
C ALA A 383 12.61 5.67 -21.42
N GLN A 384 13.88 5.47 -21.77
CA GLN A 384 14.54 6.24 -22.83
C GLN A 384 13.81 6.09 -24.19
N GLN A 385 13.56 4.85 -24.62
CA GLN A 385 12.89 4.58 -25.90
C GLN A 385 11.48 5.16 -25.97
N ARG A 386 10.69 5.03 -24.89
CA ARG A 386 9.34 5.59 -24.80
C ARG A 386 9.37 7.11 -24.78
N CYS A 387 10.30 7.73 -24.03
CA CYS A 387 10.47 9.18 -24.03
C CYS A 387 10.71 9.71 -25.45
N ALA A 388 11.67 9.11 -26.18
CA ALA A 388 11.96 9.51 -27.56
C ALA A 388 10.71 9.43 -28.46
N LYS A 389 9.93 8.33 -28.38
CA LYS A 389 8.70 8.17 -29.15
C LYS A 389 7.62 9.19 -28.79
N ILE A 390 7.40 9.43 -27.49
CA ILE A 390 6.40 10.39 -27.01
C ILE A 390 6.77 11.79 -27.49
N VAL A 391 8.00 12.23 -27.24
CA VAL A 391 8.46 13.57 -27.60
C VAL A 391 8.51 13.77 -29.12
N GLN A 392 8.84 12.73 -29.90
CA GLN A 392 8.76 12.79 -31.36
C GLN A 392 7.32 12.98 -31.85
N LYS A 393 6.35 12.36 -31.17
CA LYS A 393 4.93 12.39 -31.58
C LYS A 393 4.24 13.69 -31.17
N ILE A 394 4.41 14.14 -29.92
CA ILE A 394 3.64 15.24 -29.34
C ILE A 394 4.49 16.38 -28.74
N GLY A 395 5.81 16.22 -28.68
CA GLY A 395 6.69 17.24 -28.11
C GLY A 395 6.92 18.41 -29.06
N GLY A 396 7.09 19.61 -28.50
CA GLY A 396 7.52 20.80 -29.24
C GLY A 396 9.01 20.80 -29.60
N VAL A 397 9.49 21.90 -30.20
CA VAL A 397 10.88 22.00 -30.67
C VAL A 397 11.86 22.03 -29.49
N GLY A 398 11.52 22.80 -28.45
CA GLY A 398 12.30 22.88 -27.22
C GLY A 398 12.33 21.55 -26.47
N GLU A 399 11.18 20.90 -26.30
CA GLU A 399 11.06 19.59 -25.65
C GLU A 399 11.83 18.49 -26.40
N ARG A 400 11.77 18.47 -27.75
CA ARG A 400 12.56 17.55 -28.59
C ARG A 400 14.06 17.76 -28.43
N ARG A 401 14.51 19.01 -28.46
CA ARG A 401 15.92 19.36 -28.25
C ARG A 401 16.37 18.89 -26.87
N ARG A 402 15.63 19.21 -25.81
CA ARG A 402 15.95 18.80 -24.44
C ARG A 402 16.00 17.30 -24.29
N ALA A 403 15.01 16.58 -24.83
CA ALA A 403 14.99 15.12 -24.77
C ALA A 403 16.20 14.48 -25.46
N LYS A 404 16.66 15.03 -26.59
CA LYS A 404 17.88 14.57 -27.26
C LYS A 404 19.13 14.91 -26.43
N ALA A 405 19.23 16.15 -25.96
CA ALA A 405 20.36 16.65 -25.20
C ALA A 405 20.55 15.93 -23.86
N LEU A 406 19.46 15.53 -23.21
CA LEU A 406 19.48 14.83 -21.92
C LEU A 406 20.32 13.54 -21.94
N PHE A 407 20.41 12.85 -23.07
CA PHE A 407 21.19 11.61 -23.23
C PHE A 407 22.54 11.81 -23.94
N ASP A 408 22.86 13.04 -24.36
CA ASP A 408 24.10 13.37 -25.05
C ASP A 408 25.17 13.82 -24.04
N PRO A 409 26.37 13.20 -24.00
CA PRO A 409 27.46 13.63 -23.14
C PRO A 409 27.89 15.10 -23.32
N SER A 410 27.64 15.68 -24.50
CA SER A 410 27.88 17.08 -24.82
C SER A 410 26.62 17.95 -24.78
N GLY A 411 25.50 17.39 -24.33
CA GLY A 411 24.18 18.00 -24.40
C GLY A 411 23.88 19.07 -23.35
N GLU A 412 24.74 19.29 -22.35
CA GLU A 412 24.46 20.19 -21.21
C GLU A 412 23.96 21.57 -21.66
N GLN A 413 24.69 22.24 -22.55
CA GLN A 413 24.31 23.56 -23.05
C GLN A 413 22.99 23.51 -23.85
N ALA A 414 22.85 22.48 -24.70
CA ALA A 414 21.66 22.29 -25.51
C ALA A 414 20.44 21.83 -24.70
N PHE A 415 20.60 21.35 -23.46
CA PHE A 415 19.49 21.02 -22.56
C PHE A 415 18.94 22.29 -21.91
N TRP A 416 19.83 23.11 -21.34
CA TRP A 416 19.44 24.32 -20.61
C TRP A 416 19.11 25.52 -21.52
N GLU A 417 19.36 25.45 -22.82
CA GLU A 417 18.99 26.52 -23.77
C GLU A 417 17.50 26.89 -23.65
N GLY A 418 17.24 28.19 -23.47
CA GLY A 418 15.89 28.74 -23.32
C GLY A 418 15.20 28.37 -21.99
N SER A 419 15.90 27.75 -21.05
CA SER A 419 15.37 27.49 -19.71
C SER A 419 15.48 28.72 -18.82
N ARG A 420 14.52 28.88 -17.90
CA ARG A 420 14.62 29.81 -16.77
C ARG A 420 15.69 29.44 -15.74
N PHE A 421 16.25 28.22 -15.82
CA PHE A 421 17.33 27.75 -14.96
C PHE A 421 18.68 27.90 -15.66
N GLY A 422 19.73 28.13 -14.86
CA GLY A 422 21.10 28.19 -15.35
C GLY A 422 21.65 26.83 -15.78
N VAL A 423 22.73 26.86 -16.55
CA VAL A 423 23.50 25.65 -16.90
C VAL A 423 24.01 24.98 -15.62
N ALA A 424 23.96 23.65 -15.56
CA ALA A 424 24.35 22.85 -14.41
C ALA A 424 23.58 23.17 -13.11
N PHE A 425 22.32 23.65 -13.21
CA PHE A 425 21.47 23.89 -12.04
C PHE A 425 21.30 22.64 -11.16
N ILE A 426 21.16 21.47 -11.80
CA ILE A 426 21.31 20.16 -11.15
C ILE A 426 22.58 19.50 -11.70
N PRO A 427 23.71 19.56 -10.97
CA PRO A 427 24.97 18.97 -11.45
C PRO A 427 24.83 17.46 -11.71
N GLY A 428 25.37 17.00 -12.84
CA GLY A 428 25.38 15.59 -13.21
C GLY A 428 24.09 15.04 -13.83
N LEU A 429 23.05 15.89 -14.00
CA LEU A 429 21.79 15.50 -14.65
C LEU A 429 22.01 15.11 -16.13
N VAL A 430 22.88 15.83 -16.83
CA VAL A 430 23.25 15.55 -18.23
C VAL A 430 24.71 15.09 -18.28
N PRO A 431 25.03 13.95 -18.94
CA PRO A 431 24.10 13.02 -19.57
C PRO A 431 23.39 12.10 -18.57
N LEU A 432 22.10 11.86 -18.80
CA LEU A 432 21.32 10.81 -18.16
C LEU A 432 21.81 9.44 -18.66
N ARG A 433 22.28 8.61 -17.74
CA ARG A 433 22.83 7.28 -18.04
C ARG A 433 21.70 6.27 -18.23
N VAL A 434 21.96 5.23 -19.02
CA VAL A 434 20.97 4.19 -19.32
C VAL A 434 21.53 2.84 -18.86
N TYR A 435 20.72 2.06 -18.15
CA TYR A 435 21.11 0.71 -17.76
C TYR A 435 21.33 -0.18 -19.00
N PRO A 436 22.26 -1.15 -18.94
CA PRO A 436 22.58 -1.98 -20.09
C PRO A 436 21.45 -2.95 -20.49
N GLU A 437 20.57 -3.32 -19.55
CA GLU A 437 19.52 -4.32 -19.74
C GLU A 437 18.14 -3.75 -19.40
N HIS A 438 17.07 -4.31 -19.98
CA HIS A 438 15.70 -3.89 -19.69
C HIS A 438 15.23 -4.28 -18.28
N VAL A 439 15.76 -5.37 -17.73
CA VAL A 439 15.44 -5.91 -16.41
C VAL A 439 16.75 -6.32 -15.74
N PRO A 440 16.95 -6.06 -14.44
CA PRO A 440 18.18 -6.46 -13.76
C PRO A 440 18.31 -7.98 -13.69
N THR A 441 19.49 -8.51 -14.00
CA THR A 441 19.83 -9.95 -13.92
C THR A 441 19.81 -10.50 -12.49
N VAL A 442 19.80 -9.63 -11.47
CA VAL A 442 19.80 -9.99 -10.05
C VAL A 442 18.56 -10.82 -9.69
N THR A 443 18.77 -12.04 -9.16
CA THR A 443 17.69 -12.96 -8.73
C THR A 443 17.20 -12.73 -7.31
N GLY A 444 18.01 -12.07 -6.46
CA GLY A 444 17.64 -11.68 -5.09
C GLY A 444 18.58 -10.62 -4.54
N LEU A 445 18.10 -9.83 -3.56
CA LEU A 445 18.92 -8.81 -2.90
C LEU A 445 19.89 -9.48 -1.90
N PRO A 446 21.23 -9.29 -2.04
CA PRO A 446 22.19 -9.87 -1.12
C PRO A 446 22.06 -9.28 0.30
N GLY A 447 22.09 -10.14 1.33
CA GLY A 447 22.13 -9.77 2.75
C GLY A 447 21.68 -10.91 3.66
N SER A 448 22.21 -10.98 4.88
CA SER A 448 21.74 -11.88 5.95
C SER A 448 20.29 -11.57 6.36
N LYS A 449 19.76 -12.27 7.38
CA LYS A 449 18.41 -12.01 7.94
C LYS A 449 18.23 -10.49 8.15
N PRO A 450 17.13 -9.89 7.65
CA PRO A 450 16.98 -8.45 7.65
C PRO A 450 16.78 -7.97 9.10
N ILE A 451 17.60 -7.03 9.55
CA ILE A 451 17.51 -6.44 10.89
C ILE A 451 16.90 -5.03 10.81
N ILE A 452 17.00 -4.38 9.64
CA ILE A 452 16.64 -2.97 9.45
C ILE A 452 15.40 -2.82 8.55
N PRO A 453 14.39 -2.01 8.94
CA PRO A 453 13.14 -1.77 8.20
C PRO A 453 13.30 -1.34 6.73
N HIS A 454 14.36 -0.60 6.41
CA HIS A 454 14.68 -0.22 5.03
C HIS A 454 14.96 -1.45 4.13
N GLU A 455 15.72 -2.43 4.63
CA GLU A 455 16.05 -3.64 3.87
C GLU A 455 14.81 -4.52 3.68
N ILE A 456 13.96 -4.59 4.70
CA ILE A 456 12.65 -5.24 4.64
C ILE A 456 11.81 -4.65 3.50
N PHE A 457 11.64 -3.32 3.51
CA PHE A 457 10.85 -2.64 2.49
C PHE A 457 11.41 -2.90 1.09
N SER A 458 12.73 -2.79 0.94
CA SER A 458 13.43 -3.02 -0.32
C SER A 458 13.21 -4.45 -0.84
N ARG A 459 13.29 -5.46 0.01
CA ARG A 459 13.03 -6.87 -0.38
C ARG A 459 11.61 -7.08 -0.83
N ARG A 460 10.64 -6.54 -0.09
CA ARG A 460 9.21 -6.63 -0.45
C ARG A 460 8.92 -5.92 -1.76
N LEU A 461 9.49 -4.73 -1.97
CA LEU A 461 9.34 -3.98 -3.21
C LEU A 461 9.94 -4.75 -4.39
N PHE A 462 11.18 -5.24 -4.24
CA PHE A 462 11.85 -6.06 -5.26
C PHE A 462 11.00 -7.28 -5.65
N ARG A 463 10.53 -8.06 -4.67
CA ARG A 463 9.70 -9.24 -4.95
C ARG A 463 8.39 -8.86 -5.61
N THR A 464 7.71 -7.83 -5.09
CA THR A 464 6.42 -7.39 -5.65
C THR A 464 6.59 -6.94 -7.08
N CYS A 465 7.62 -6.14 -7.40
CA CYS A 465 7.93 -5.78 -8.77
C CYS A 465 8.20 -7.01 -9.65
N ARG A 466 8.98 -8.00 -9.18
CA ARG A 466 9.22 -9.24 -9.93
C ARG A 466 7.95 -10.06 -10.17
N ILE A 467 7.07 -10.15 -9.17
CA ILE A 467 5.78 -10.84 -9.28
C ILE A 467 4.91 -10.11 -10.30
N LEU A 468 4.76 -8.79 -10.17
CA LEU A 468 3.94 -7.97 -11.07
C LEU A 468 4.44 -8.01 -12.52
N LEU A 469 5.75 -8.19 -12.73
CA LEU A 469 6.35 -8.34 -14.06
C LEU A 469 6.40 -9.79 -14.55
N SER A 470 5.99 -10.77 -13.73
CA SER A 470 5.99 -12.18 -14.14
C SER A 470 4.80 -12.51 -15.04
N PRO A 471 5.00 -13.32 -16.11
CA PRO A 471 3.90 -13.73 -17.00
C PRO A 471 2.77 -14.44 -16.24
N SER A 472 3.13 -15.28 -15.26
CA SER A 472 2.18 -16.03 -14.43
C SER A 472 1.26 -15.14 -13.60
N HIS A 473 1.73 -14.00 -13.12
CA HIS A 473 0.90 -13.07 -12.35
C HIS A 473 -0.05 -12.27 -13.24
N ALA A 474 0.42 -11.86 -14.43
CA ALA A 474 -0.45 -11.24 -15.44
C ALA A 474 -1.58 -12.19 -15.85
N GLU A 475 -1.27 -13.48 -16.05
CA GLU A 475 -2.26 -14.52 -16.33
C GLU A 475 -3.19 -14.79 -15.14
N ALA A 476 -2.68 -14.81 -13.91
CA ALA A 476 -3.48 -15.02 -12.69
C ALA A 476 -4.46 -13.87 -12.44
N GLN A 477 -4.03 -12.62 -12.61
CA GLN A 477 -4.92 -11.45 -12.51
C GLN A 477 -5.96 -11.41 -13.62
N ALA A 478 -5.62 -11.85 -14.84
CA ALA A 478 -6.58 -11.97 -15.94
C ALA A 478 -7.65 -13.05 -15.65
N ARG A 479 -7.24 -14.20 -15.09
CA ARG A 479 -8.16 -15.29 -14.69
C ARG A 479 -9.10 -14.89 -13.55
N LEU A 480 -8.62 -14.14 -12.56
CA LEU A 480 -9.42 -13.65 -11.43
C LEU A 480 -10.47 -12.61 -11.85
N LYS A 481 -10.28 -11.92 -12.98
CA LYS A 481 -11.15 -10.84 -13.46
C LYS A 481 -12.13 -11.25 -14.56
N GLY A 482 -12.19 -12.54 -14.92
CA GLY A 482 -13.13 -13.06 -15.92
C GLY A 482 -13.03 -12.39 -17.29
N THR A 483 -11.92 -11.71 -17.59
CA THR A 483 -11.74 -10.95 -18.83
C THR A 483 -10.86 -11.74 -19.78
N ILE A 484 -11.42 -12.18 -20.91
CA ILE A 484 -10.62 -12.64 -22.05
C ILE A 484 -9.99 -11.38 -22.65
N VAL A 485 -8.74 -11.08 -22.30
CA VAL A 485 -7.95 -10.13 -23.08
C VAL A 485 -7.30 -10.92 -24.21
N PRO A 486 -7.38 -10.46 -25.48
CA PRO A 486 -6.64 -11.09 -26.56
C PRO A 486 -5.14 -11.05 -26.25
N LEU A 487 -4.49 -12.20 -26.40
CA LEU A 487 -3.05 -12.39 -26.28
C LEU A 487 -2.32 -11.43 -27.25
N GLY A 488 -1.87 -10.26 -26.78
CA GLY A 488 -1.24 -9.27 -27.67
C GLY A 488 -0.34 -8.20 -27.04
N TYR A 489 -0.09 -8.20 -25.72
CA TYR A 489 0.73 -7.15 -25.09
C TYR A 489 1.86 -7.63 -24.17
N ALA A 490 2.08 -8.94 -24.02
CA ALA A 490 3.13 -9.47 -23.14
C ALA A 490 4.44 -9.86 -23.86
N THR A 491 4.44 -9.90 -25.18
CA THR A 491 5.60 -10.22 -26.03
C THR A 491 5.27 -9.65 -27.39
N GLU A 492 6.11 -8.80 -27.96
CA GLU A 492 6.43 -8.75 -29.41
C GLU A 492 7.50 -7.67 -29.64
N LEU A 493 8.73 -8.14 -29.82
CA LEU A 493 9.64 -7.58 -30.81
C LEU A 493 9.06 -7.98 -32.18
N GLY A 494 8.32 -7.08 -32.85
CA GLY A 494 7.69 -7.28 -34.17
C GLY A 494 7.09 -5.98 -34.75
N PRO A 495 6.96 -5.81 -36.08
CA PRO A 495 6.73 -4.52 -36.76
C PRO A 495 5.28 -3.99 -36.66
N PRO A 496 5.01 -2.71 -36.99
CA PRO A 496 3.92 -1.92 -36.41
C PRO A 496 2.57 -2.16 -37.09
N GLY A 497 1.51 -2.31 -36.30
CA GLY A 497 0.13 -2.10 -36.72
C GLY A 497 -0.34 -0.72 -36.26
N ASP A 498 -0.69 0.14 -37.20
CA ASP A 498 -1.21 1.49 -36.97
C ASP A 498 -2.63 1.45 -36.40
N THR A 499 -2.80 1.79 -35.12
CA THR A 499 -4.07 2.31 -34.55
C THR A 499 -3.80 3.19 -33.31
N PRO A 500 -4.60 4.24 -33.07
CA PRO A 500 -4.20 5.36 -32.22
C PRO A 500 -4.43 5.10 -30.73
N LEU A 501 -3.35 4.95 -29.96
CA LEU A 501 -3.38 5.09 -28.50
C LEU A 501 -3.39 6.59 -28.14
N ALA A 502 -4.54 7.07 -27.65
CA ALA A 502 -4.66 8.34 -26.94
C ALA A 502 -4.03 8.18 -25.53
N PRO A 503 -3.23 9.16 -25.06
CA PRO A 503 -2.67 9.13 -23.72
C PRO A 503 -3.74 9.56 -22.70
N SER A 504 -4.36 8.60 -22.01
CA SER A 504 -5.17 8.90 -20.82
C SER A 504 -4.23 9.28 -19.67
N ILE A 505 -4.19 10.57 -19.33
CA ILE A 505 -3.46 11.12 -18.19
C ILE A 505 -4.52 11.56 -17.16
N ASP A 506 -4.71 10.75 -16.12
CA ASP A 506 -5.63 11.01 -15.02
C ASP A 506 -5.18 12.23 -14.21
N THR A 507 -5.96 13.30 -14.28
CA THR A 507 -5.86 14.48 -13.41
C THR A 507 -6.75 14.28 -12.21
N CYS A 508 -6.21 14.44 -11.01
CA CYS A 508 -6.93 14.28 -9.75
C CYS A 508 -8.08 15.30 -9.59
N THR A 509 -9.28 14.98 -10.08
CA THR A 509 -10.56 15.53 -9.60
C THR A 509 -11.68 14.48 -9.73
N PRO A 510 -12.56 14.31 -8.73
CA PRO A 510 -13.65 13.33 -8.77
C PRO A 510 -14.78 13.83 -9.70
N SER A 511 -15.05 13.11 -10.79
CA SER A 511 -16.24 13.36 -11.62
C SER A 511 -17.49 12.77 -10.98
N PRO A 512 -18.58 13.54 -10.81
CA PRO A 512 -19.83 13.06 -10.24
C PRO A 512 -20.75 12.58 -11.35
N SER A 513 -20.88 11.27 -11.57
CA SER A 513 -22.06 10.65 -12.20
C SER A 513 -22.06 9.14 -11.91
N VAL A 514 -22.96 8.76 -11.01
CA VAL A 514 -23.30 7.38 -10.67
C VAL A 514 -24.08 6.76 -11.83
N LEU A 515 -23.71 5.55 -12.26
CA LEU A 515 -24.63 4.40 -12.49
C LEU A 515 -23.89 3.18 -13.08
N ALA A 516 -23.95 2.08 -12.31
CA ALA A 516 -23.85 0.68 -12.71
C ALA A 516 -22.53 0.11 -13.29
N GLY A 517 -21.96 -0.85 -12.55
CA GLY A 517 -21.26 -2.00 -13.13
C GLY A 517 -19.76 -1.85 -13.41
N SER A 518 -18.95 -2.23 -12.42
CA SER A 518 -17.56 -2.73 -12.55
C SER A 518 -16.81 -2.40 -13.84
N ARG A 519 -16.07 -1.28 -13.85
CA ARG A 519 -14.96 -1.05 -14.79
C ARG A 519 -13.61 -1.15 -14.08
N PRO A 520 -12.57 -1.73 -14.73
CA PRO A 520 -11.29 -2.04 -14.11
C PRO A 520 -10.50 -0.77 -13.76
N ASN A 521 -9.99 -0.66 -12.52
CA ASN A 521 -8.98 0.34 -12.16
C ASN A 521 -7.64 -0.01 -12.85
N THR A 522 -7.45 0.44 -14.09
CA THR A 522 -6.24 0.26 -14.93
C THR A 522 -5.13 1.24 -14.51
N ARG A 523 -4.46 1.00 -13.37
CA ARG A 523 -3.52 2.00 -12.79
C ARG A 523 -2.11 1.50 -12.45
N LEU A 524 -1.65 0.41 -13.06
CA LEU A 524 -0.26 -0.05 -12.92
C LEU A 524 0.44 -0.02 -14.27
N THR A 525 1.49 0.79 -14.39
CA THR A 525 2.27 0.84 -15.63
C THR A 525 3.53 -0.02 -15.51
N ALA A 526 3.71 -0.96 -16.44
CA ALA A 526 4.83 -1.91 -16.39
C ALA A 526 6.21 -1.21 -16.42
N HIS A 527 6.32 -0.08 -17.12
CA HIS A 527 7.56 0.70 -17.16
C HIS A 527 7.92 1.27 -15.79
N THR A 528 6.97 1.85 -15.04
CA THR A 528 7.21 2.35 -13.67
C THR A 528 7.61 1.21 -12.74
N VAL A 529 6.97 0.03 -12.86
CA VAL A 529 7.34 -1.16 -12.06
C VAL A 529 8.77 -1.63 -12.38
N ARG A 530 9.20 -1.58 -13.65
CA ARG A 530 10.59 -1.89 -14.03
C ARG A 530 11.59 -0.85 -13.51
N SER A 531 11.23 0.44 -13.55
CA SER A 531 12.03 1.50 -12.95
C SER A 531 12.23 1.24 -11.45
N MET A 532 11.15 0.95 -10.71
CA MET A 532 11.23 0.58 -9.28
C MET A 532 12.09 -0.67 -9.05
N LEU A 533 11.95 -1.69 -9.90
CA LEU A 533 12.76 -2.91 -9.83
C LEU A 533 14.26 -2.61 -9.99
N TRP A 534 14.63 -1.77 -10.95
CA TRP A 534 16.03 -1.35 -11.14
C TRP A 534 16.57 -0.56 -9.96
N GLY A 535 15.78 0.38 -9.44
CA GLY A 535 16.18 1.18 -8.29
C GLY A 535 16.47 0.33 -7.07
N VAL A 536 15.52 -0.54 -6.71
CA VAL A 536 15.67 -1.40 -5.55
C VAL A 536 16.76 -2.47 -5.73
N SER A 537 16.93 -3.01 -6.96
CA SER A 537 18.01 -3.95 -7.28
C SER A 537 19.39 -3.32 -7.16
N SER A 538 19.50 -2.04 -7.50
CA SER A 538 20.77 -1.29 -7.48
C SER A 538 21.00 -0.54 -6.17
N ARG A 539 20.07 -0.65 -5.19
CA ARG A 539 20.06 0.13 -3.95
C ARG A 539 20.14 1.64 -4.17
N VAL A 540 19.38 2.14 -5.14
CA VAL A 540 19.26 3.56 -5.47
C VAL A 540 17.81 4.03 -5.39
N THR A 541 17.62 5.29 -5.00
CA THR A 541 16.31 5.94 -4.97
C THR A 541 15.71 5.97 -6.38
N THR A 542 14.48 5.49 -6.52
CA THR A 542 13.69 5.70 -7.74
C THR A 542 12.83 6.93 -7.60
N LEU A 543 13.03 7.91 -8.47
CA LEU A 543 12.22 9.12 -8.56
C LEU A 543 11.17 8.96 -9.67
N THR A 544 9.90 9.14 -9.31
CA THR A 544 8.77 8.99 -10.23
C THR A 544 7.70 10.02 -9.94
N ALA A 545 6.99 10.45 -10.99
CA ALA A 545 5.80 11.27 -10.87
C ALA A 545 4.49 10.44 -10.93
N ASN A 546 4.62 9.12 -11.08
CA ASN A 546 3.49 8.19 -11.22
C ASN A 546 3.00 7.68 -9.85
N ARG A 547 2.37 8.59 -9.09
CA ARG A 547 1.80 8.33 -7.76
C ARG A 547 0.80 7.16 -7.74
N ALA A 548 -0.01 7.03 -8.79
CA ALA A 548 -1.00 5.96 -8.90
C ALA A 548 -0.34 4.58 -8.97
N SER A 549 0.73 4.42 -9.77
CA SER A 549 1.48 3.16 -9.84
C SER A 549 2.17 2.85 -8.52
N VAL A 550 2.72 3.85 -7.82
CA VAL A 550 3.31 3.67 -6.48
C VAL A 550 2.26 3.13 -5.50
N ARG A 551 1.06 3.76 -5.42
CA ARG A 551 -0.04 3.27 -4.57
C ARG A 551 -0.44 1.84 -4.91
N ALA A 552 -0.55 1.52 -6.19
CA ALA A 552 -0.91 0.17 -6.64
C ALA A 552 0.14 -0.87 -6.22
N VAL A 553 1.44 -0.58 -6.41
CA VAL A 553 2.53 -1.48 -5.98
C VAL A 553 2.53 -1.66 -4.46
N LEU A 554 2.35 -0.58 -3.69
CA LEU A 554 2.32 -0.65 -2.22
C LEU A 554 1.12 -1.44 -1.70
N ARG A 555 -0.04 -1.33 -2.37
CA ARG A 555 -1.22 -2.17 -2.09
C ARG A 555 -0.92 -3.65 -2.33
N GLU A 556 -0.31 -3.99 -3.47
CA GLU A 556 0.10 -5.36 -3.78
C GLU A 556 1.16 -5.87 -2.80
N MET A 557 2.10 -5.03 -2.36
CA MET A 557 3.05 -5.36 -1.30
C MET A 557 2.33 -5.73 0.01
N LYS A 558 1.28 -4.99 0.40
CA LYS A 558 0.46 -5.33 1.58
C LYS A 558 -0.26 -6.66 1.38
N ILE A 559 -0.87 -6.91 0.21
CA ILE A 559 -1.57 -8.17 -0.10
C ILE A 559 -0.61 -9.37 -0.04
N LEU A 560 0.55 -9.26 -0.70
CA LEU A 560 1.58 -10.31 -0.74
C LEU A 560 2.24 -10.56 0.61
N ALA A 561 2.31 -9.53 1.47
CA ALA A 561 2.70 -9.68 2.88
C ALA A 561 1.62 -10.39 3.72
N GLY A 562 0.48 -10.76 3.11
CA GLY A 562 -0.68 -11.30 3.79
C GLY A 562 -1.46 -10.26 4.59
N ILE A 563 -1.16 -8.97 4.48
CA ILE A 563 -1.75 -7.89 5.28
C ILE A 563 -3.10 -7.42 4.68
N GLY A 564 -3.49 -7.90 3.49
CA GLY A 564 -4.76 -7.56 2.84
C GLY A 564 -6.01 -8.02 3.62
N SER A 565 -7.01 -7.14 3.73
CA SER A 565 -8.33 -7.44 4.31
C SER A 565 -9.11 -8.37 3.39
N SER A 566 -9.68 -9.45 3.93
CA SER A 566 -10.69 -10.24 3.23
C SER A 566 -12.10 -9.65 3.33
N ASP A 567 -12.35 -8.61 4.13
CA ASP A 567 -13.74 -8.22 4.49
C ASP A 567 -13.96 -6.72 4.80
N SER A 568 -13.24 -5.78 4.16
CA SER A 568 -13.54 -4.36 4.37
C SER A 568 -13.18 -3.45 3.19
N GLU A 569 -13.81 -3.71 2.05
CA GLU A 569 -14.06 -2.67 1.05
C GLU A 569 -15.38 -1.99 1.42
N GLU A 570 -15.36 -0.95 2.26
CA GLU A 570 -16.40 0.10 2.30
C GLU A 570 -16.01 1.16 3.34
N ALA A 571 -16.06 2.44 2.91
CA ALA A 571 -15.79 3.67 3.67
C ALA A 571 -14.35 4.21 3.67
N GLU A 572 -13.88 4.67 2.51
CA GLU A 572 -13.07 5.90 2.44
C GLU A 572 -14.03 7.07 2.15
N GLY A 573 -14.39 7.82 3.19
CA GLY A 573 -15.11 9.08 3.11
C GLY A 573 -14.17 10.23 3.44
N ASN A 574 -14.26 11.28 2.63
CA ASN A 574 -13.51 12.54 2.68
C ASN A 574 -13.29 13.09 4.10
N LEU A 575 -12.05 13.44 4.43
CA LEU A 575 -11.74 14.42 5.48
C LEU A 575 -10.92 15.56 4.89
N GLU A 576 -11.46 16.77 5.07
CA GLU A 576 -10.88 18.05 4.68
C GLU A 576 -9.72 18.43 5.61
N ASN A 577 -8.66 18.99 5.02
CA ASN A 577 -7.49 19.53 5.70
C ASN A 577 -7.81 20.86 6.39
N SER A 578 -7.48 20.99 7.67
CA SER A 578 -7.22 22.29 8.30
C SER A 578 -5.71 22.42 8.53
N GLY A 579 -5.08 23.32 7.79
CA GLY A 579 -3.63 23.55 7.84
C GLY A 579 -3.17 24.29 9.08
N LEU A 580 -1.89 24.09 9.42
CA LEU A 580 -1.10 25.05 10.17
C LEU A 580 0.35 24.93 9.70
N GLU A 581 0.84 25.95 8.99
CA GLU A 581 2.24 26.12 8.63
C GLU A 581 3.02 26.61 9.86
N HIS A 582 4.19 26.02 10.12
CA HIS A 582 5.25 26.64 10.92
C HIS A 582 6.57 26.40 10.21
N GLY A 583 7.13 27.47 9.63
CA GLY A 583 8.51 27.50 9.18
C GLY A 583 9.43 27.88 10.33
N ILE A 584 10.54 27.16 10.51
CA ILE A 584 11.68 27.62 11.30
C ILE A 584 12.96 27.10 10.64
N GLY A 585 13.89 28.02 10.35
CA GLY A 585 15.23 27.73 9.87
C GLY A 585 16.11 27.09 10.95
N GLY A 586 17.09 26.30 10.50
CA GLY A 586 18.00 25.61 11.40
C GLY A 586 19.25 25.10 10.68
N THR A 587 20.34 25.78 10.98
CA THR A 587 21.76 25.43 10.95
C THR A 587 22.14 23.98 10.63
N GLU A 588 23.07 23.86 9.69
CA GLU A 588 23.69 22.63 9.20
C GLU A 588 24.34 21.83 10.35
N ARG A 589 23.95 20.56 10.45
CA ARG A 589 24.72 19.51 11.13
C ARG A 589 25.07 18.43 10.12
N GLU A 590 26.34 18.11 10.08
CA GLU A 590 26.93 17.08 9.22
C GLU A 590 26.56 15.66 9.66
N VAL A 591 26.23 14.85 8.66
CA VAL A 591 26.52 13.41 8.47
C VAL A 591 26.38 12.52 9.71
N GLY A 592 25.13 12.12 9.97
CA GLY A 592 24.76 10.89 10.68
C GLY A 592 23.79 10.08 9.81
N ASP A 593 23.79 8.76 9.97
CA ASP A 593 23.14 7.72 9.13
C ASP A 593 21.59 7.77 9.15
N ASP A 594 21.02 8.87 8.64
CA ASP A 594 19.58 9.10 8.54
C ASP A 594 19.00 8.46 7.27
N GLY A 595 17.99 7.60 7.44
CA GLY A 595 17.39 6.68 6.47
C GLY A 595 17.41 7.10 4.98
N VAL A 596 17.86 6.20 4.13
CA VAL A 596 17.85 6.37 2.67
C VAL A 596 16.43 6.16 2.12
N ALA A 597 15.99 7.05 1.21
CA ALA A 597 14.73 6.90 0.49
C ALA A 597 14.87 5.84 -0.62
N VAL A 598 13.98 4.85 -0.67
CA VAL A 598 13.89 3.86 -1.76
C VAL A 598 13.07 4.41 -2.91
N LEU A 599 11.94 5.08 -2.64
CA LEU A 599 11.16 5.80 -3.65
C LEU A 599 11.05 7.27 -3.26
N TRP A 600 11.08 8.13 -4.27
CA TRP A 600 10.78 9.54 -4.15
C TRP A 600 9.68 9.86 -5.16
N VAL A 601 8.55 10.35 -4.66
CA VAL A 601 7.38 10.64 -5.48
C VAL A 601 7.14 12.14 -5.53
N VAL A 602 7.02 12.66 -6.75
CA VAL A 602 6.76 14.07 -7.05
C VAL A 602 5.46 14.21 -7.82
N GLU A 603 5.00 15.45 -8.03
CA GLU A 603 3.80 15.71 -8.81
C GLU A 603 3.96 15.37 -10.30
N PRO A 604 2.92 14.78 -10.93
CA PRO A 604 2.94 14.42 -12.34
C PRO A 604 3.11 15.65 -13.23
N ARG A 605 3.87 15.46 -14.32
CA ARG A 605 4.05 16.49 -15.34
C ARG A 605 3.85 15.97 -16.75
N SER A 606 3.19 16.77 -17.58
CA SER A 606 3.02 16.50 -19.01
C SER A 606 3.90 17.41 -19.88
N LEU A 607 4.08 17.02 -21.14
CA LEU A 607 4.53 17.91 -22.21
C LEU A 607 3.45 18.97 -22.46
N ALA A 608 3.88 20.18 -22.81
CA ALA A 608 3.00 21.34 -22.85
C ALA A 608 3.34 22.36 -23.95
N GLU A 609 4.51 22.29 -24.57
CA GLU A 609 4.97 23.32 -25.53
C GLU A 609 3.96 23.55 -26.67
N GLN A 610 3.50 22.47 -27.31
CA GLN A 610 2.54 22.54 -28.43
C GLN A 610 1.12 22.97 -28.01
N MET A 611 0.85 22.99 -26.72
CA MET A 611 -0.46 23.32 -26.16
C MET A 611 -0.56 24.75 -25.63
N ARG A 612 0.53 25.51 -25.72
CA ARG A 612 0.51 26.92 -25.32
C ARG A 612 -0.25 27.75 -26.34
N SER A 613 -1.07 28.67 -25.84
CA SER A 613 -1.89 29.55 -26.69
C SER A 613 -1.04 30.39 -27.63
N ASP A 614 0.15 30.85 -27.23
CA ASP A 614 1.05 31.63 -28.06
C ASP A 614 1.71 30.83 -29.19
N VAL A 615 2.01 29.55 -28.96
CA VAL A 615 2.57 28.64 -29.99
C VAL A 615 1.49 28.26 -31.01
N VAL A 616 0.27 27.98 -30.54
CA VAL A 616 -0.85 27.67 -31.44
C VAL A 616 -1.19 28.86 -32.33
N ASN A 617 -1.31 30.06 -31.75
CA ASN A 617 -1.62 31.27 -32.51
C ASN A 617 -0.54 31.61 -33.57
N ALA A 618 0.73 31.32 -33.29
CA ALA A 618 1.82 31.52 -34.25
C ALA A 618 1.77 30.52 -35.42
N GLY A 619 1.26 29.30 -35.20
CA GLY A 619 1.09 28.28 -36.24
C GLY A 619 -0.04 28.57 -37.24
N GLU A 620 -1.11 29.25 -36.79
CA GLU A 620 -2.21 29.66 -37.68
C GLU A 620 -1.81 30.77 -38.67
N GLY A 621 -0.79 31.58 -38.35
CA GLY A 621 -0.31 32.67 -39.20
C GLY A 621 0.59 32.24 -40.37
N VAL A 622 0.99 30.97 -40.46
CA VAL A 622 1.94 30.46 -41.48
C VAL A 622 1.23 29.71 -42.62
N ASN A 623 -0.07 29.41 -42.48
CA ASN A 623 -0.90 28.78 -43.51
C ASN A 623 -2.03 29.70 -44.03
N ALA A 624 -1.81 31.02 -44.04
CA ALA A 624 -2.71 32.00 -44.64
C ALA A 624 -2.22 32.47 -46.00
#